data_AF-A0A7X8W4E2-F1
#
_entry.id   AF-A0A7X8W4E2-F1
#
_cell.length_a   1.000
_cell.length_b   1.000
_cell.length_c   1.000
_cell.angle_alpha   90.00
_cell.angle_beta   90.00
_cell.angle_gamma   90.00
#
_symmetry.space_group_name_H-M   'P 1'
#
loop_
_entity.id
_entity.type
_entity.pdbx_description
1 polymer ?
#
loop_
_entity_poly.entity_id
_entity_poly.type
_entity_poly.pdbx_seq_one_letter_code
_entity_poly.pdbx_strand_id
1 'polypeptide(L)'
;FSSFIKEWKAIYAFEPDKKTFKKLEKNTASLNNLFLYNAAVSNSVGQLPFFVGKGRGTKLGGTVMTPCLSIDSVLEGKEATILKFDTEGFEKEAIEGGKNTISTFKPKMILSSYHKGEDLWTLPKLVLALNKDYKFYLRNAPCLPYWDANYYIM
;
A
#
# COMPACT_ATOMS: atom_id res chain seq x y z
N PHE A 1 2.06 7.60 -11.25
CA PHE A 1 0.98 6.60 -11.31
C PHE A 1 -0.28 7.22 -11.89
N SER A 2 -0.87 8.26 -11.31
CA SER A 2 -2.03 8.98 -11.86
C SER A 2 -1.80 9.57 -13.26
N SER A 3 -0.57 9.97 -13.61
CA SER A 3 -0.20 10.44 -14.95
C SER A 3 -0.41 9.43 -16.09
N PHE A 4 -0.53 8.13 -15.76
CA PHE A 4 -0.71 7.05 -16.74
C PHE A 4 -2.17 6.61 -16.88
N ILE A 5 -3.07 7.09 -16.01
CA ILE A 5 -4.49 6.73 -16.00
C ILE A 5 -5.27 8.01 -16.29
N LYS A 6 -5.90 8.09 -17.46
CA LYS A 6 -6.61 9.30 -17.89
C LYS A 6 -7.87 9.59 -17.09
N GLU A 7 -8.54 8.54 -16.60
CA GLU A 7 -9.78 8.64 -15.84
C GLU A 7 -9.81 7.59 -14.74
N TRP A 8 -10.31 7.96 -13.56
CA TRP A 8 -10.51 7.06 -12.43
C TRP A 8 -11.84 7.35 -11.74
N LYS A 9 -12.46 6.29 -11.23
CA LYS A 9 -13.70 6.40 -10.43
C LYS A 9 -13.41 6.96 -9.04
N ALA A 10 -12.36 6.48 -8.40
CA ALA A 10 -11.92 6.95 -7.09
C ALA A 10 -10.44 6.60 -6.86
N ILE A 11 -9.74 7.41 -6.07
CA ILE A 11 -8.41 7.12 -5.54
C ILE A 11 -8.49 7.21 -4.02
N TYR A 12 -8.02 6.17 -3.33
CA TYR A 12 -7.86 6.13 -1.88
C TYR A 12 -6.36 6.12 -1.58
N ALA A 13 -5.85 7.16 -0.93
CA ALA A 13 -4.43 7.30 -0.65
C ALA A 13 -4.16 7.47 0.84
N PHE A 14 -3.16 6.72 1.33
CA PHE A 14 -2.82 6.62 2.74
C PHE A 14 -1.37 7.08 2.93
N GLU A 15 -1.14 7.93 3.92
CA GLU A 15 0.20 8.35 4.33
C GLU A 15 0.20 8.65 5.83
N PRO A 16 0.85 7.83 6.68
CA PRO A 16 0.86 8.02 8.13
C PRO A 16 1.68 9.23 8.59
N ASP A 17 2.78 9.60 7.90
CA ASP A 17 3.60 10.73 8.31
C ASP A 17 2.92 12.06 8.00
N LYS A 18 2.70 12.87 9.04
CA LYS A 18 2.01 14.17 8.90
C LYS A 18 2.68 15.13 7.92
N LYS A 19 4.01 15.11 7.79
CA LYS A 19 4.72 16.02 6.88
C LYS A 19 4.59 15.54 5.43
N THR A 20 4.70 14.24 5.20
CA THR A 20 4.51 13.64 3.89
C THR A 20 3.04 13.71 3.46
N PHE A 21 2.10 13.52 4.38
CA PHE A 21 0.67 13.69 4.12
C PHE A 21 0.33 15.10 3.61
N LYS A 22 0.88 16.15 4.23
CA LYS A 22 0.72 17.52 3.72
C LYS A 22 1.26 17.72 2.31
N LYS A 23 2.34 17.01 1.95
CA LYS A 23 2.86 17.02 0.57
C LYS A 23 1.93 16.25 -0.37
N LEU A 24 1.38 15.12 0.08
CA LEU A 24 0.39 14.35 -0.66
C LEU A 24 -0.83 15.24 -0.98
N GLU A 25 -1.43 15.90 0.02
CA GLU A 25 -2.53 16.84 -0.16
C GLU A 25 -2.19 17.92 -1.20
N LYS A 26 -1.06 18.61 -1.03
CA LYS A 26 -0.63 19.67 -1.94
C LYS A 26 -0.42 19.18 -3.37
N ASN A 27 0.27 18.04 -3.54
CA ASN A 27 0.64 17.51 -4.86
C ASN A 27 -0.54 16.87 -5.60
N THR A 28 -1.64 16.61 -4.90
CA THR A 28 -2.83 15.95 -5.46
C THR A 28 -4.06 16.85 -5.44
N ALA A 29 -3.92 18.12 -5.06
CA ALA A 29 -5.03 19.08 -4.94
C ALA A 29 -5.83 19.29 -6.23
N SER A 30 -5.24 19.05 -7.40
CA SER A 30 -5.91 19.16 -8.70
C SER A 30 -6.62 17.89 -9.15
N LEU A 31 -6.54 16.80 -8.37
CA LEU A 31 -7.16 15.52 -8.71
C LEU A 31 -8.58 15.46 -8.14
N ASN A 32 -9.53 14.99 -8.95
CA ASN A 32 -10.90 14.75 -8.53
C ASN A 32 -11.06 13.33 -7.96
N ASN A 33 -12.18 13.08 -7.25
CA ASN A 33 -12.53 11.76 -6.71
C ASN A 33 -11.41 11.13 -5.85
N LEU A 34 -10.76 11.95 -5.03
CA LEU A 34 -9.63 11.57 -4.20
C LEU A 34 -10.02 11.58 -2.72
N PHE A 35 -9.71 10.49 -2.02
CA PHE A 35 -9.93 10.32 -0.59
C PHE A 35 -8.56 10.11 0.07
N LEU A 36 -8.18 11.07 0.92
CA LEU A 36 -6.88 11.09 1.58
C LEU A 36 -7.02 10.71 3.06
N TYR A 37 -6.19 9.77 3.51
CA TYR A 37 -6.18 9.29 4.89
C TYR A 37 -4.80 9.50 5.50
N ASN A 38 -4.70 10.35 6.54
CA ASN A 38 -3.48 10.46 7.34
C ASN A 38 -3.40 9.29 8.33
N ALA A 39 -3.25 8.08 7.79
CA ALA A 39 -3.27 6.82 8.51
C ALA A 39 -2.33 5.81 7.82
N ALA A 40 -1.83 4.85 8.59
CA ALA A 40 -1.17 3.67 8.05
C ALA A 40 -2.20 2.66 7.53
N VAL A 41 -1.79 1.79 6.61
CA VAL A 41 -2.59 0.62 6.21
C VAL A 41 -2.11 -0.60 7.00
N SER A 42 -3.05 -1.35 7.58
CA SER A 42 -2.79 -2.53 8.41
C SER A 42 -3.91 -3.57 8.25
N ASN A 43 -3.79 -4.69 8.98
CA ASN A 43 -4.79 -5.75 9.02
C ASN A 43 -5.99 -5.47 9.94
N SER A 44 -5.99 -4.33 10.64
CA SER A 44 -7.07 -3.91 11.53
C SER A 44 -7.19 -2.38 11.63
N VAL A 45 -8.33 -1.91 12.12
CA VAL A 45 -8.59 -0.50 12.43
C VAL A 45 -8.17 -0.21 13.86
N GLY A 46 -7.43 0.87 14.08
CA GLY A 46 -6.98 1.24 15.42
C GLY A 46 -5.85 2.26 15.40
N GLN A 47 -4.89 2.08 16.30
CA GLN A 47 -3.68 2.88 16.35
C GLN A 47 -2.44 1.99 16.49
N LEU A 48 -1.37 2.37 15.81
CA LEU A 48 -0.09 1.67 15.84
C LEU A 48 1.04 2.63 16.25
N PRO A 49 2.03 2.15 17.01
CA PRO A 49 3.20 2.94 17.40
C PRO A 49 4.17 3.11 16.23
N PHE A 50 4.47 4.35 15.82
CA PHE A 50 5.43 4.65 14.76
C PHE A 50 6.60 5.51 15.25
N PHE A 51 7.79 5.25 14.69
CA PHE A 51 8.98 6.07 14.90
C PHE A 51 8.88 7.36 14.08
N VAL A 52 9.04 8.50 14.75
CA VAL A 52 9.22 9.79 14.08
C VAL A 52 10.70 9.98 13.78
N GLY A 53 11.15 9.53 12.61
CA GLY A 53 12.50 9.80 12.11
C GLY A 53 12.60 11.17 11.46
N LYS A 54 13.72 11.90 11.65
CA LYS A 54 14.06 13.10 10.86
C LYS A 54 14.52 12.78 9.42
N GLY A 55 14.15 11.62 8.86
CA GLY A 55 14.63 11.07 7.60
C GLY A 55 13.54 10.45 6.72
N ARG A 56 13.93 9.79 5.62
CA ARG A 56 13.02 9.09 4.69
C ARG A 56 12.49 7.79 5.32
N GLY A 57 11.17 7.59 5.28
CA GLY A 57 10.49 6.37 5.71
C GLY A 57 9.99 6.42 7.17
N THR A 58 8.71 6.08 7.35
CA THR A 58 8.06 5.94 8.67
C THR A 58 7.99 4.46 9.00
N LYS A 59 8.56 4.04 10.14
CA LYS A 59 8.67 2.63 10.54
C LYS A 59 7.93 2.35 11.85
N LEU A 60 7.35 1.15 11.97
CA LEU A 60 6.69 0.71 13.20
C LEU A 60 7.67 0.57 14.36
N GLY A 61 7.20 0.84 15.59
CA GLY A 61 7.89 0.56 16.86
C GLY A 61 8.25 1.79 17.69
N GLY A 62 7.77 2.99 17.30
CA GLY A 62 8.09 4.23 18.01
C GLY A 62 7.07 4.65 19.07
N THR A 63 7.16 5.89 19.54
CA THR A 63 6.33 6.40 20.64
C THR A 63 5.07 7.14 20.18
N VAL A 64 4.94 7.42 18.87
CA VAL A 64 3.81 8.19 18.34
C VAL A 64 2.73 7.24 17.86
N MET A 65 1.60 7.27 18.54
CA MET A 65 0.40 6.54 18.13
C MET A 65 -0.19 7.18 16.87
N THR A 66 -0.24 6.40 15.81
CA THR A 66 -0.74 6.82 14.50
C THR A 66 -1.96 5.99 14.12
N PRO A 67 -3.03 6.61 13.60
CA PRO A 67 -4.19 5.86 13.12
C PRO A 67 -3.79 4.81 12.07
N CYS A 68 -4.41 3.64 12.14
CA CYS A 68 -4.32 2.62 11.11
C CYS A 68 -5.70 2.18 10.65
N LEU A 69 -5.82 1.90 9.35
CA LEU A 69 -7.04 1.45 8.69
C LEU A 69 -6.73 0.20 7.87
N SER A 70 -7.73 -0.64 7.61
CA SER A 70 -7.61 -1.74 6.66
C SER A 70 -8.24 -1.36 5.31
N ILE A 71 -7.74 -1.96 4.23
CA ILE A 71 -8.28 -1.74 2.88
C ILE A 71 -9.78 -2.10 2.84
N ASP A 72 -10.15 -3.25 3.40
CA ASP A 72 -11.53 -3.72 3.44
C ASP A 72 -12.43 -2.75 4.23
N SER A 73 -11.93 -2.16 5.32
CA SER A 73 -12.69 -1.17 6.11
C SER A 73 -12.94 0.14 5.37
N VAL A 74 -12.02 0.56 4.50
CA VAL A 74 -12.13 1.81 3.75
C VAL A 74 -12.99 1.65 2.51
N LEU A 75 -12.88 0.49 1.85
CA LEU A 75 -13.65 0.22 0.64
C LEU A 75 -15.09 -0.20 0.93
N GLU A 76 -15.37 -0.80 2.10
CA GLU A 76 -16.73 -1.19 2.50
C GLU A 76 -17.44 -2.04 1.41
N GLY A 77 -16.70 -2.94 0.77
CA GLY A 77 -17.22 -3.78 -0.32
C GLY A 77 -17.26 -3.11 -1.70
N LYS A 78 -16.78 -1.87 -1.85
CA LYS A 78 -16.55 -1.25 -3.17
C LYS A 78 -15.37 -1.95 -3.86
N GLU A 79 -15.50 -2.09 -5.18
CA GLU A 79 -14.46 -2.67 -6.03
C GLU A 79 -13.19 -1.80 -6.05
N ALA A 80 -12.04 -2.46 -5.90
CA ALA A 80 -10.75 -1.92 -6.28
C ALA A 80 -10.24 -2.65 -7.53
N THR A 81 -9.75 -1.89 -8.51
CA THR A 81 -9.18 -2.45 -9.75
C THR A 81 -7.65 -2.49 -9.72
N ILE A 82 -7.03 -1.61 -8.91
CA ILE A 82 -5.58 -1.56 -8.73
C ILE A 82 -5.25 -1.28 -7.26
N LEU A 83 -4.26 -1.98 -6.72
CA LEU A 83 -3.64 -1.68 -5.43
C LEU A 83 -2.13 -1.43 -5.63
N LYS A 84 -1.60 -0.35 -5.06
CA LYS A 84 -0.16 -0.05 -5.04
C LYS A 84 0.31 -0.04 -3.60
N PHE A 85 1.26 -0.90 -3.28
CA PHE A 85 1.82 -1.06 -1.94
C PHE A 85 3.27 -0.61 -1.92
N ASP A 86 3.57 0.23 -0.94
CA ASP A 86 4.90 0.74 -0.63
C ASP A 86 4.81 1.25 0.81
N THR A 87 4.77 0.31 1.77
CA THR A 87 4.34 0.57 3.15
C THR A 87 5.48 0.42 4.16
N GLU A 88 6.73 0.53 3.71
CA GLU A 88 7.93 0.53 4.56
C GLU A 88 8.03 -0.72 5.45
N GLY A 89 7.64 -1.89 4.93
CA GLY A 89 7.69 -3.18 5.61
C GLY A 89 6.36 -3.66 6.20
N PHE A 90 5.24 -2.99 5.91
CA PHE A 90 3.89 -3.37 6.34
C PHE A 90 3.06 -4.05 5.23
N GLU A 91 3.72 -4.54 4.18
CA GLU A 91 3.05 -5.09 3.00
C GLU A 91 2.16 -6.29 3.35
N LYS A 92 2.65 -7.18 4.22
CA LYS A 92 1.92 -8.36 4.69
C LYS A 92 0.62 -7.96 5.38
N GLU A 93 0.71 -7.07 6.37
CA GLU A 93 -0.43 -6.61 7.16
C GLU A 93 -1.43 -5.85 6.27
N ALA A 94 -0.95 -5.06 5.32
CA ALA A 94 -1.79 -4.36 4.37
C ALA A 94 -2.56 -5.32 3.44
N ILE A 95 -1.91 -6.38 2.96
CA ILE A 95 -2.56 -7.45 2.17
C ILE A 95 -3.62 -8.19 3.00
N GLU A 96 -3.29 -8.55 4.25
CA GLU A 96 -4.24 -9.18 5.17
C GLU A 96 -5.47 -8.29 5.44
N GLY A 97 -5.25 -6.97 5.56
CA GLY A 97 -6.32 -5.98 5.71
C GLY A 97 -7.18 -5.74 4.46
N GLY A 98 -6.73 -6.22 3.30
CA GLY A 98 -7.45 -6.19 2.04
C GLY A 98 -7.92 -7.55 1.55
N LYS A 99 -7.93 -8.57 2.42
CA LYS A 99 -8.15 -9.96 2.01
C LYS A 99 -9.47 -10.17 1.24
N ASN A 100 -10.56 -9.50 1.64
CA ASN A 100 -11.86 -9.67 0.99
C ASN A 100 -11.86 -8.95 -0.36
N THR A 101 -11.27 -7.76 -0.42
CA THR A 101 -11.09 -7.01 -1.67
C THR A 101 -10.25 -7.80 -2.68
N ILE A 102 -9.12 -8.34 -2.24
CA ILE A 102 -8.15 -9.07 -3.08
C ILE A 102 -8.75 -10.38 -3.60
N SER A 103 -9.45 -11.13 -2.75
CA SER A 103 -10.06 -12.41 -3.14
C SER A 103 -11.27 -12.21 -4.07
N THR A 104 -12.08 -11.17 -3.82
CA THR A 104 -13.34 -10.93 -4.53
C THR A 104 -13.14 -10.25 -5.89
N PHE A 105 -12.37 -9.16 -5.93
CA PHE A 105 -12.29 -8.30 -7.12
C PHE A 105 -11.05 -8.55 -7.98
N LYS A 106 -10.12 -9.37 -7.49
CA LYS A 106 -8.86 -9.67 -8.17
C LYS A 106 -8.13 -8.41 -8.72
N PRO A 107 -7.90 -7.34 -7.92
CA PRO A 107 -7.23 -6.14 -8.38
C PRO A 107 -5.83 -6.45 -8.92
N LYS A 108 -5.40 -5.71 -9.95
CA LYS A 108 -3.98 -5.68 -10.31
C LYS A 108 -3.18 -5.09 -9.15
N MET A 109 -1.99 -5.61 -8.89
CA MET A 109 -1.17 -5.10 -7.79
C MET A 109 0.22 -4.69 -8.27
N ILE A 110 0.70 -3.58 -7.70
CA ILE A 110 2.11 -3.20 -7.72
C ILE A 110 2.57 -3.28 -6.26
N LEU A 111 3.45 -4.22 -5.97
CA LEU A 111 3.80 -4.59 -4.60
C LEU A 111 5.31 -4.48 -4.40
N SER A 112 5.74 -3.49 -3.62
CA SER A 112 7.12 -3.38 -3.15
C SER A 112 7.53 -4.67 -2.43
N SER A 113 8.69 -5.24 -2.79
CA SER A 113 9.21 -6.48 -2.21
C SER A 113 10.66 -6.36 -1.76
N TYR A 114 11.10 -5.14 -1.44
CA TYR A 114 12.48 -4.81 -1.06
C TYR A 114 12.65 -4.38 0.41
N HIS A 115 11.57 -4.26 1.19
CA HIS A 115 11.64 -3.78 2.57
C HIS A 115 12.16 -4.86 3.54
N LYS A 116 11.75 -6.12 3.36
CA LYS A 116 12.27 -7.28 4.09
C LYS A 116 12.78 -8.31 3.09
N GLY A 117 13.91 -8.96 3.41
CA GLY A 117 14.46 -10.00 2.53
C GLY A 117 13.48 -11.13 2.23
N GLU A 118 12.61 -11.44 3.19
CA GLU A 118 11.59 -12.48 3.05
C GLU A 118 10.40 -12.11 2.15
N ASP A 119 10.19 -10.81 1.89
CA ASP A 119 9.05 -10.34 1.10
C ASP A 119 9.05 -10.91 -0.33
N LEU A 120 10.23 -11.27 -0.84
CA LEU A 120 10.40 -11.93 -2.14
C LEU A 120 9.69 -13.29 -2.24
N TRP A 121 9.43 -13.99 -1.14
CA TRP A 121 8.75 -15.29 -1.16
C TRP A 121 7.52 -15.36 -0.27
N THR A 122 7.43 -14.55 0.79
CA THR A 122 6.27 -14.55 1.69
C THR A 122 5.07 -13.84 1.04
N LEU A 123 5.29 -12.68 0.41
CA LEU A 123 4.20 -11.90 -0.16
C LEU A 123 3.51 -12.61 -1.34
N PRO A 124 4.23 -13.22 -2.32
CA PRO A 124 3.57 -13.97 -3.38
C PRO A 124 2.76 -15.16 -2.85
N LYS A 125 3.27 -15.87 -1.84
CA LYS A 125 2.55 -16.98 -1.20
C LYS A 125 1.26 -16.50 -0.52
N LEU A 126 1.32 -15.36 0.17
CA LEU A 126 0.16 -14.75 0.81
C LEU A 126 -0.91 -14.38 -0.22
N VAL A 127 -0.52 -13.70 -1.30
CA VAL A 127 -1.47 -13.30 -2.36
C VAL A 127 -2.09 -14.53 -3.04
N LEU A 128 -1.30 -15.58 -3.33
CA LEU A 128 -1.80 -16.83 -3.90
C LEU A 128 -2.77 -17.58 -2.96
N ALA A 129 -2.59 -17.46 -1.64
CA ALA A 129 -3.51 -18.03 -0.67
C ALA A 129 -4.88 -17.33 -0.69
N LEU A 130 -4.92 -16.04 -1.04
CA LEU A 130 -6.15 -15.26 -1.19
C LEU A 130 -6.84 -15.49 -2.53
N ASN A 131 -6.06 -15.63 -3.61
CA ASN A 131 -6.57 -15.94 -4.94
C ASN A 131 -5.48 -16.63 -5.78
N LYS A 132 -5.76 -17.87 -6.20
CA LYS A 132 -4.79 -18.74 -6.91
C LYS A 132 -4.58 -18.36 -8.38
N ASP A 133 -5.43 -17.51 -8.94
CA ASP A 133 -5.43 -17.19 -10.37
C ASP A 133 -4.49 -16.02 -10.73
N TYR A 134 -3.79 -15.47 -9.74
CA TYR A 134 -2.82 -14.40 -9.96
C TYR A 134 -1.54 -14.89 -10.65
N LYS A 135 -1.03 -14.08 -11.56
CA LYS A 135 0.27 -14.20 -12.20
C LYS A 135 1.21 -13.14 -11.66
N PHE A 136 2.44 -13.52 -11.39
CA PHE A 136 3.44 -12.66 -10.75
C PHE A 136 4.57 -12.35 -11.71
N TYR A 137 4.96 -11.08 -11.78
CA TYR A 137 6.08 -10.61 -12.58
C TYR A 137 6.97 -9.73 -11.70
N LEU A 138 8.17 -10.23 -11.36
CA LEU A 138 9.15 -9.43 -10.63
C LEU A 138 9.87 -8.49 -11.60
N ARG A 139 9.96 -7.22 -11.24
CA ARG A 139 10.71 -6.20 -11.98
C ARG A 139 11.53 -5.37 -11.01
N ASN A 140 12.67 -4.90 -11.49
CA ASN A 140 13.50 -3.95 -10.77
C ASN A 140 13.71 -2.74 -11.70
N ALA A 141 13.25 -1.56 -11.29
CA ALA A 141 13.51 -0.34 -12.03
C ALA A 141 14.98 0.05 -11.85
N PRO A 142 15.66 0.64 -12.85
CA PRO A 142 17.01 1.14 -12.67
C PRO A 142 17.05 2.16 -11.52
N CYS A 143 17.64 1.77 -10.39
CA CYS A 143 17.70 2.55 -9.17
C CYS A 143 18.95 2.17 -8.35
N LEU A 144 19.05 2.68 -7.11
CA LEU A 144 20.11 2.26 -6.19
C LEU A 144 20.01 0.74 -5.93
N PRO A 145 21.14 0.02 -5.84
CA PRO A 145 21.11 -1.42 -5.56
C PRO A 145 20.23 -1.74 -4.35
N TYR A 146 19.41 -2.78 -4.46
CA TYR A 146 18.48 -3.27 -3.42
C TYR A 146 17.22 -2.43 -3.16
N TRP A 147 16.94 -1.41 -3.97
CA TRP A 147 15.69 -0.64 -3.90
C TRP A 147 14.76 -1.01 -5.08
N ASP A 148 13.49 -0.62 -4.97
CA ASP A 148 12.48 -0.69 -6.04
C ASP A 148 12.29 -2.05 -6.74
N ALA A 149 12.61 -3.16 -6.06
CA ALA A 149 12.13 -4.47 -6.49
C ALA A 149 10.62 -4.55 -6.24
N ASN A 150 9.85 -4.75 -7.31
CA ASN A 150 8.40 -4.74 -7.28
C ASN A 150 7.82 -5.97 -7.97
N TYR A 151 6.82 -6.59 -7.35
CA TYR A 151 5.92 -7.51 -8.02
C TYR A 151 4.81 -6.74 -8.74
N TYR A 152 4.63 -7.06 -10.02
CA TYR A 152 3.43 -6.75 -10.79
C TYR A 152 2.57 -8.00 -10.79
N ILE A 153 1.36 -7.91 -10.26
CA ILE A 153 0.45 -9.04 -10.07
C ILE A 153 -0.82 -8.81 -10.89
N MET A 154 -1.21 -9.80 -11.70
CA MET A 154 -2.33 -9.72 -12.66
C MET A 154 -3.21 -10.96 -12.65
#